data_AF-A0A7S0N4L1-F1
#
_entry.id   AF-A0A7S0N4L1-F1
#
_cell.length_a   1.000
_cell.length_b   1.000
_cell.length_c   1.000
_cell.angle_alpha   90.00
_cell.angle_beta   90.00
_cell.angle_gamma   90.00
#
_symmetry.space_group_name_H-M   'P 1'
#
loop_
_entity.id
_entity.type
_entity.pdbx_description
1 polymer ?
#
loop_
_entity_poly.entity_id
_entity_poly.type
_entity_poly.pdbx_seq_one_letter_code
_entity_poly.pdbx_strand_id
1 'polypeptide(L)'
;DGSGPGGAGAPPDEAALVRCATRHVRQMVGLDLSPCAKWLRFLEVHYQREHHPAGGGAPVVRPEVTVVFVPDVASCLPGPEAWAATWAEIQARKAAAKAKADAARAAKAKAEEKPEVKPE
;
A
#
# COMPACT_ATOMS: atom_id res chain seq x y z
N ASP A 1 -30.53 -35.63 15.97
CA ASP A 1 -30.37 -34.58 16.98
C ASP A 1 -29.15 -33.70 16.69
N GLY A 2 -29.42 -32.41 16.46
CA GLY A 2 -28.53 -31.25 16.66
C GLY A 2 -27.07 -31.28 16.19
N SER A 3 -26.81 -30.96 14.91
CA SER A 3 -25.55 -30.32 14.51
C SER A 3 -25.41 -28.98 15.24
N GLY A 4 -24.51 -28.90 16.22
CA GLY A 4 -24.21 -27.67 16.94
C GLY A 4 -23.60 -26.58 16.04
N PRO A 5 -23.77 -25.30 16.39
CA PRO A 5 -23.29 -24.18 15.59
C PRO A 5 -21.75 -24.19 15.58
N GLY A 6 -21.18 -24.45 14.41
CA GLY A 6 -19.75 -24.43 14.19
C GLY A 6 -19.17 -23.04 14.44
N GLY A 7 -18.42 -22.94 15.55
CA GLY A 7 -17.31 -22.02 15.79
C GLY A 7 -17.44 -20.61 15.21
N ALA A 8 -18.06 -19.71 15.96
CA ALA A 8 -17.72 -18.30 15.90
C ALA A 8 -16.27 -18.16 16.43
N GLY A 9 -15.29 -18.30 15.55
CA GLY A 9 -13.90 -17.98 15.87
C GLY A 9 -13.81 -16.55 16.37
N ALA A 10 -13.00 -16.32 17.40
CA ALA A 10 -12.81 -14.99 17.98
C ALA A 10 -12.50 -13.98 16.86
N PRO A 11 -13.07 -12.76 16.91
CA PRO A 11 -12.81 -11.74 15.91
C PRO A 11 -11.29 -11.50 15.82
N PRO A 12 -10.74 -11.37 14.60
CA PRO A 12 -9.31 -11.15 14.42
C PRO A 12 -8.85 -9.91 15.20
N ASP A 13 -7.66 -10.00 15.79
CA ASP A 13 -7.01 -8.90 16.51
C ASP A 13 -7.00 -7.65 15.63
N GLU A 14 -7.62 -6.57 16.11
CA GLU A 14 -7.72 -5.29 15.40
C GLU A 14 -6.33 -4.77 15.01
N ALA A 15 -5.33 -4.96 15.88
CA ALA A 15 -3.98 -4.57 15.58
C ALA A 15 -3.38 -5.36 14.40
N ALA A 16 -3.78 -6.62 14.21
CA ALA A 16 -3.38 -7.41 13.04
C ALA A 16 -4.01 -6.88 11.75
N LEU A 17 -5.28 -6.46 11.78
CA LEU A 17 -5.96 -5.83 10.64
C LEU A 17 -5.28 -4.50 10.27
N VAL A 18 -4.97 -3.67 11.25
CA VAL A 18 -4.23 -2.40 11.04
C VAL A 18 -2.85 -2.66 10.45
N ARG A 19 -2.06 -3.59 11.02
CA ARG A 19 -0.75 -3.96 10.45
C ARG A 19 -0.85 -4.44 9.00
N CYS A 20 -1.89 -5.23 8.69
CA CYS A 20 -2.14 -5.69 7.33
C CYS A 20 -2.44 -4.52 6.39
N ALA A 21 -3.31 -3.60 6.80
CA ALA A 21 -3.65 -2.39 6.05
C ALA A 21 -2.41 -1.51 5.80
N THR A 22 -1.60 -1.23 6.83
CA THR A 22 -0.36 -0.45 6.71
C THR A 22 0.60 -1.09 5.69
N ARG A 23 0.83 -2.40 5.79
CA ARG A 23 1.70 -3.13 4.85
C ARG A 23 1.16 -3.04 3.42
N HIS A 24 -0.14 -3.25 3.24
CA HIS A 24 -0.76 -3.27 1.93
C HIS A 24 -0.74 -1.90 1.25
N VAL A 25 -1.06 -0.83 1.99
CA VAL A 25 -0.98 0.55 1.48
C VAL A 25 0.45 0.93 1.10
N ARG A 26 1.44 0.53 1.91
CA ARG A 26 2.84 0.75 1.58
C ARG A 26 3.26 0.04 0.29
N GLN A 27 2.78 -1.18 0.07
CA GLN A 27 3.09 -1.95 -1.14
C GLN A 27 2.38 -1.40 -2.39
N MET A 28 1.10 -1.04 -2.28
CA MET A 28 0.26 -0.65 -3.41
C MET A 28 0.42 0.81 -3.81
N VAL A 29 0.55 1.71 -2.82
CA VAL A 29 0.52 3.16 -3.01
C VAL A 29 1.88 3.80 -2.70
N GLY A 30 2.78 3.09 -2.00
CA GLY A 30 4.06 3.64 -1.55
C GLY A 30 3.94 4.60 -0.36
N LEU A 31 2.76 4.68 0.27
CA LEU A 31 2.52 5.53 1.44
C LEU A 31 2.71 4.74 2.73
N ASP A 32 3.48 5.29 3.67
CA ASP A 32 3.69 4.68 4.99
C ASP A 32 2.69 5.23 6.00
N LEU A 33 1.82 4.34 6.50
CA LEU A 33 0.82 4.66 7.53
C LEU A 33 1.27 4.23 8.93
N SER A 34 2.50 3.75 9.11
CA SER A 34 3.02 3.39 10.44
C SER A 34 3.02 4.55 11.46
N PRO A 35 3.13 5.84 11.07
CA PRO A 35 3.03 6.95 12.03
C PRO A 35 1.59 7.28 12.47
N CYS A 36 0.55 6.71 11.84
CA CYS A 36 -0.84 6.96 12.20
C CYS A 36 -1.10 6.55 13.66
N ALA A 37 -1.34 7.53 14.53
CA ALA A 37 -1.54 7.29 15.96
C ALA A 37 -2.93 6.72 16.28
N LYS A 38 -3.91 6.96 15.40
CA LYS A 38 -5.31 6.58 15.62
C LYS A 38 -5.88 5.95 14.36
N TRP A 39 -6.67 4.90 14.55
CA TRP A 39 -7.43 4.23 13.50
C TRP A 39 -8.87 4.13 13.97
N LEU A 40 -9.77 4.87 13.32
CA LEU A 40 -11.20 4.81 13.64
C LEU A 40 -11.80 3.60 12.93
N ARG A 41 -12.34 2.65 13.70
CA ARG A 41 -13.20 1.59 13.17
C ARG A 41 -14.51 2.21 12.70
N PHE A 42 -14.63 2.42 11.39
CA PHE A 42 -15.71 3.21 10.82
C PHE A 42 -16.93 2.37 10.43
N LEU A 43 -16.70 1.22 9.81
CA LEU A 43 -17.76 0.36 9.32
C LEU A 43 -17.35 -1.11 9.43
N GLU A 44 -18.35 -1.95 9.68
CA GLU A 44 -18.22 -3.40 9.63
C GLU A 44 -19.30 -3.97 8.72
N VAL A 45 -18.88 -4.74 7.72
CA VAL A 45 -19.75 -5.35 6.71
C VAL A 45 -19.72 -6.86 6.90
N HIS A 46 -20.84 -7.43 7.30
CA HIS A 46 -21.03 -8.87 7.42
C HIS A 46 -21.67 -9.35 6.13
N TYR A 47 -21.06 -10.33 5.47
CA TYR A 47 -21.59 -10.89 4.24
C TYR A 47 -21.32 -12.39 4.16
N GLN A 48 -22.03 -13.04 3.26
CA GLN A 48 -21.86 -14.45 2.98
C GLN A 48 -21.22 -14.60 1.60
N ARG A 49 -20.02 -15.18 1.56
CA ARG A 49 -19.33 -15.48 0.30
C ARG A 49 -19.68 -16.88 -0.15
N GLU A 50 -20.34 -16.98 -1.29
CA GLU A 50 -20.61 -18.25 -1.94
C GLU A 50 -19.38 -18.72 -2.71
N HIS A 51 -19.00 -19.97 -2.54
CA HIS A 51 -17.92 -20.62 -3.27
C HIS A 51 -18.43 -21.92 -3.89
N HIS A 52 -18.41 -21.99 -5.22
CA HIS A 52 -18.71 -23.21 -5.96
C HIS A 52 -17.43 -24.05 -6.13
N PRO A 53 -17.36 -25.27 -5.57
CA PRO A 53 -16.20 -26.13 -5.76
C PRO A 53 -16.04 -26.53 -7.24
N ALA A 54 -14.81 -26.55 -7.75
CA ALA A 54 -14.50 -26.87 -9.15
C ALA A 54 -14.88 -28.30 -9.60
N GLY A 55 -15.40 -29.14 -8.70
CA GLY A 55 -15.80 -30.53 -8.95
C GLY A 55 -17.31 -30.80 -8.94
N GLY A 56 -18.17 -29.78 -9.00
CA GLY A 56 -19.62 -29.97 -9.12
C GLY A 56 -20.36 -30.28 -7.82
N GLY A 57 -19.81 -29.86 -6.67
CA GLY A 57 -20.47 -29.97 -5.37
C GLY A 57 -21.47 -28.83 -5.10
N ALA A 58 -22.27 -28.98 -4.03
CA ALA A 58 -23.16 -27.93 -3.57
C ALA A 58 -22.37 -26.63 -3.23
N PRO A 59 -22.99 -25.45 -3.39
CA PRO A 59 -22.35 -24.18 -3.04
C PRO A 59 -21.98 -24.16 -1.56
N VAL A 60 -20.75 -23.77 -1.24
CA VAL A 60 -20.31 -23.57 0.14
C VAL A 60 -20.45 -22.10 0.47
N VAL A 61 -21.27 -21.79 1.48
CA VAL A 61 -21.46 -20.42 1.97
C VAL A 61 -20.54 -20.18 3.16
N ARG A 62 -19.65 -19.20 3.04
CA ARG A 62 -18.73 -18.79 4.11
C ARG A 62 -19.13 -17.42 4.65
N PRO A 63 -19.41 -17.27 5.95
CA PRO A 63 -19.57 -15.94 6.55
C PRO A 63 -18.21 -15.23 6.58
N GLU A 64 -18.19 -13.98 6.13
CA GLU A 64 -17.03 -13.11 6.11
C GLU A 64 -17.38 -11.74 6.68
N VAL A 65 -16.40 -11.10 7.29
CA VAL A 65 -16.54 -9.77 7.87
C VAL A 65 -15.44 -8.88 7.32
N THR A 66 -15.84 -7.76 6.70
CA THR A 66 -14.93 -6.70 6.28
C THR A 66 -15.03 -5.55 7.26
N VAL A 67 -13.88 -5.11 7.79
CA VAL A 67 -13.79 -3.92 8.64
C VAL A 67 -13.12 -2.81 7.87
N VAL A 68 -13.75 -1.64 7.85
CA VAL A 68 -13.21 -0.42 7.27
C VAL A 68 -12.68 0.47 8.38
N PHE A 69 -11.39 0.80 8.30
CA PHE A 69 -10.74 1.75 9.20
C PHE A 69 -10.47 3.08 8.49
N VAL A 70 -10.62 4.17 9.23
CA VAL A 70 -10.20 5.51 8.82
C VAL A 70 -8.96 5.90 9.63
N PRO A 71 -7.76 5.93 9.03
CA PRO A 71 -6.54 6.32 9.73
C PRO A 71 -6.48 7.83 9.94
N ASP A 72 -5.95 8.26 11.09
CA ASP A 72 -5.52 9.63 11.30
C ASP A 72 -4.20 9.89 10.57
N VAL A 73 -4.30 10.52 9.40
CA VAL A 73 -3.15 10.88 8.56
C VAL A 73 -2.47 12.18 9.00
N ALA A 74 -3.07 12.98 9.89
CA ALA A 74 -2.44 14.20 10.39
C ALA A 74 -1.15 13.87 11.16
N SER A 75 -1.16 12.72 11.86
CA SER A 75 0.02 12.17 12.55
C SER A 75 1.17 11.79 11.59
N CYS A 76 0.91 11.66 10.29
CA CYS A 76 1.95 11.41 9.27
C CYS A 76 2.57 12.70 8.70
N LEU A 77 2.01 13.87 9.02
CA LEU A 77 2.49 15.14 8.50
C LEU A 77 3.51 15.76 9.46
N PRO A 78 4.54 16.47 8.95
CA PRO A 78 5.42 17.22 9.81
C PRO A 78 4.64 18.31 10.54
N GLY A 79 5.02 18.57 11.78
CA GLY A 79 4.47 19.69 12.54
C GLY A 79 4.76 21.03 11.88
N PRO A 80 4.04 22.11 12.25
CA PRO A 80 4.16 23.42 11.62
C PRO A 80 5.60 23.96 11.57
N GLU A 81 6.36 23.76 12.65
CA GLU A 81 7.76 24.22 12.75
C GLU A 81 8.71 23.44 11.83
N ALA A 82 8.45 22.14 11.63
CA ALA A 82 9.27 21.28 10.78
C ALA A 82 8.91 21.39 9.29
N TRP A 83 7.71 21.89 8.98
CA TRP A 83 7.17 21.89 7.62
C TRP A 83 8.09 22.54 6.59
N ALA A 84 8.63 23.73 6.91
CA ALA A 84 9.49 24.46 5.98
C ALA A 84 10.78 23.68 5.64
N ALA A 85 11.40 23.07 6.65
CA ALA A 85 12.60 22.27 6.48
C ALA A 85 12.32 21.00 5.67
N THR A 86 11.26 20.26 6.02
CA THR A 86 10.85 19.05 5.27
C THR A 86 10.53 19.39 3.81
N TRP A 87 9.87 20.51 3.56
CA TRP A 87 9.56 20.94 2.20
C TRP A 87 10.81 21.26 1.39
N ALA A 88 11.76 21.99 1.98
CA ALA A 88 13.03 22.30 1.35
C ALA A 88 13.82 21.04 0.98
N GLU A 89 13.86 20.04 1.88
CA GLU A 89 14.49 18.74 1.63
C GLU A 89 13.83 18.01 0.44
N ILE A 90 12.49 17.98 0.40
CA ILE A 90 11.74 17.38 -0.71
C ILE A 90 12.09 18.04 -2.04
N GLN A 91 12.18 19.38 -2.07
CA GLN A 91 12.55 20.11 -3.30
C GLN A 91 13.99 19.83 -3.72
N ALA A 92 14.93 19.83 -2.78
CA ALA A 92 16.32 19.49 -3.06
C ALA A 92 16.45 18.07 -3.63
N ARG A 93 15.74 17.08 -3.05
CA ARG A 93 15.72 15.71 -3.54
C ARG A 93 15.13 15.61 -4.96
N LYS A 94 14.04 16.32 -5.24
CA LYS A 94 13.44 16.38 -6.58
C LYS A 94 14.41 16.99 -7.61
N ALA A 95 15.07 18.09 -7.26
CA ALA A 95 16.06 18.73 -8.12
C ALA A 95 17.24 17.80 -8.43
N ALA A 96 17.79 17.13 -7.40
CA ALA A 96 18.87 16.17 -7.56
C ALA A 96 18.46 14.97 -8.45
N ALA A 97 17.26 14.44 -8.26
CA ALA A 97 16.74 13.35 -9.09
C ALA A 97 16.59 13.77 -10.56
N LYS A 98 16.09 14.98 -10.82
CA LYS A 98 15.98 15.53 -12.17
C LYS A 98 17.35 15.71 -12.82
N ALA A 99 18.30 16.33 -12.12
CA ALA A 99 19.66 16.53 -12.63
C ALA A 99 20.33 15.20 -12.99
N LYS A 100 20.16 14.17 -12.16
CA LYS A 100 20.66 12.81 -12.44
C LYS A 100 20.02 12.20 -13.69
N ALA A 101 18.71 12.37 -13.87
CA ALA A 101 18.00 11.89 -15.05
C ALA A 101 18.45 12.61 -16.33
N ASP A 102 18.62 13.94 -16.28
CA ASP A 102 19.09 14.74 -17.41
C ASP A 102 20.54 14.34 -17.80
N ALA A 103 21.42 14.16 -16.82
CA ALA A 103 22.80 13.70 -17.05
C ALA A 103 22.85 12.31 -17.66
N ALA A 104 22.02 11.37 -17.19
CA ALA A 104 21.92 10.02 -17.76
C ALA A 104 21.43 10.06 -19.22
N ARG A 105 20.47 10.93 -19.54
CA ARG A 105 19.99 11.12 -20.91
C ARG A 105 21.06 11.73 -21.82
N ALA A 106 21.79 12.74 -21.34
CA ALA A 106 22.89 13.35 -22.09
C ALA A 106 24.04 12.37 -22.34
N ALA A 107 24.37 11.52 -21.36
CA ALA A 107 25.37 10.47 -21.51
C ALA A 107 24.95 9.41 -22.54
N LYS A 108 23.67 8.98 -22.52
CA LYS A 108 23.13 8.04 -23.50
C LYS A 108 23.16 8.61 -24.92
N ALA A 109 22.76 9.87 -25.10
CA ALA A 109 22.79 10.54 -26.41
C ALA A 109 24.22 10.62 -26.99
N LYS A 110 25.22 10.94 -26.15
CA LYS A 110 26.63 10.96 -26.57
C LYS A 110 27.21 9.57 -26.89
N ALA A 111 26.67 8.51 -26.29
CA ALA A 111 27.09 7.14 -26.57
C ALA A 111 26.46 6.60 -27.87
N GLU A 112 25.23 6.99 -28.19
CA GLU A 112 24.53 6.59 -29.43
C GLU A 112 25.04 7.35 -30.68
N GLU A 113 25.64 8.54 -30.53
CA GLU A 113 26.23 9.32 -31.64
C GLU A 113 27.56 8.73 -32.17
N LYS A 114 28.10 7.67 -31.54
CA LYS A 114 29.33 7.00 -32.00
C LYS A 114 29.05 5.63 -32.65
N PRO A 115 28.52 5.53 -33.88
CA PRO A 115 28.74 4.36 -34.72
C PRO A 115 29.72 4.65 -35.87
N GLU A 116 30.77 3.81 -35.88
CA GLU A 116 31.46 3.26 -37.05
C GLU A 116 32.16 4.21 -38.05
N VAL A 117 33.46 4.46 -37.79
CA VAL A 117 34.43 4.70 -38.89
C VAL A 117 35.03 3.35 -39.25
N LYS A 118 34.69 2.87 -40.45
CA LYS A 118 35.13 1.60 -41.03
C LYS A 118 36.62 1.70 -41.40
N PRO A 119 37.48 0.75 -40.98
CA PRO A 119 38.88 0.74 -41.42
C PRO A 119 38.98 0.25 -42.88
N GLU A 120 39.88 0.90 -43.62
CA GLU A 120 40.27 0.66 -45.04
C GLU A 120 40.65 -0.79 -45.35
#